data_AF-A0A1J4XU61-F1
#
_entry.id   AF-A0A1J4XU61-F1
#
_cell.length_a   1.000
_cell.length_b   1.000
_cell.length_c   1.000
_cell.angle_alpha   90.00
_cell.angle_beta   90.00
_cell.angle_gamma   90.00
#
_symmetry.space_group_name_H-M   'P 1'
#
loop_
_entity.id
_entity.type
_entity.pdbx_description
1 polymer ?
#
loop_
_entity_poly.entity_id
_entity_poly.type
_entity_poly.pdbx_seq_one_letter_code
_entity_poly.pdbx_strand_id
1 'polypeptide(L)'
;MSDIEIRDALVCDGLRVGGLTLWTRPCHASPAEQVLDALASAKGYDLLVTPEYAFTGTLPGLAVDECRNIQAEIARMSRGTLFVANFLYQDNGMLRNETIACAGGDVLHTYGKKMTADEGRLAKKAGLSWLPGNASGAFAWNGLKVGIEVCIDAGVLASEGVTDCDLLLSPCCGSWLFNTDCVKPGGSYVMVDGSPAYMLSGIVASRGAGGPVSDMGAF
;
A
#
# COMPACT_ATOMS: atom_id res chain seq x y z
N MET A 1 20.29 -0.27 11.76
CA MET A 1 19.07 0.46 12.12
C MET A 1 18.33 0.68 10.82
N SER A 2 17.08 0.24 10.74
CA SER A 2 16.19 0.56 9.61
C SER A 2 15.75 2.00 9.82
N ASP A 3 16.12 2.88 8.89
CA ASP A 3 15.57 4.23 8.86
C ASP A 3 14.15 4.12 8.29
N ILE A 4 13.15 4.50 9.07
CA ILE A 4 11.77 4.66 8.60
C ILE A 4 11.53 6.16 8.48
N GLU A 5 11.17 6.61 7.27
CA GLU A 5 10.84 8.00 7.00
C GLU A 5 9.38 8.08 6.53
N ILE A 6 8.71 9.19 6.81
CA ILE A 6 7.41 9.50 6.23
C ILE A 6 7.61 10.66 5.27
N ARG A 7 7.29 10.45 4.00
CA ARG A 7 7.28 11.49 2.98
C ARG A 7 5.86 11.94 2.75
N ASP A 8 5.65 13.22 2.54
CA ASP A 8 4.32 13.79 2.40
C ASP A 8 4.03 14.35 1.00
N ALA A 9 2.74 14.36 0.67
CA ALA A 9 2.21 15.02 -0.52
C ALA A 9 0.80 15.56 -0.25
N LEU A 10 0.37 16.49 -1.08
CA LEU A 10 -1.00 16.98 -1.13
C LEU A 10 -1.71 16.40 -2.37
N VAL A 11 -2.88 15.79 -2.18
CA VAL A 11 -3.69 15.20 -3.25
C VAL A 11 -5.16 15.61 -3.15
N CYS A 12 -5.95 15.36 -4.20
CA CYS A 12 -7.40 15.57 -4.21
C CYS A 12 -7.85 16.91 -3.58
N ASP A 13 -7.20 18.00 -4.00
CA ASP A 13 -7.47 19.37 -3.54
C ASP A 13 -7.28 19.61 -2.02
N GLY A 14 -6.28 18.98 -1.42
CA GLY A 14 -5.73 19.38 -0.12
C GLY A 14 -5.57 18.27 0.92
N LEU A 15 -5.85 17.02 0.58
CA LEU A 15 -5.60 15.88 1.46
C LEU A 15 -4.11 15.71 1.70
N ARG A 16 -3.72 15.69 2.98
CA ARG A 16 -2.35 15.42 3.43
C ARG A 16 -2.13 13.92 3.48
N VAL A 17 -1.32 13.43 2.55
CA VAL A 17 -0.93 12.03 2.47
C VAL A 17 0.47 11.87 3.01
N GLY A 18 0.68 10.89 3.88
CA GLY A 18 2.01 10.42 4.27
C GLY A 18 2.27 9.02 3.75
N GLY A 19 3.42 8.81 3.12
CA GLY A 19 3.88 7.53 2.61
C GLY A 19 5.07 7.09 3.43
N LEU A 20 4.98 5.90 4.04
CA LEU A 20 6.13 5.34 4.76
C LEU A 20 7.15 4.83 3.74
N THR A 21 8.41 5.21 3.92
CA THR A 21 9.53 4.63 3.20
C THR A 21 10.33 3.79 4.19
N LEU A 22 10.50 2.51 3.86
CA LEU A 22 11.25 1.57 4.67
C LEU A 22 12.60 1.36 4.00
N TRP A 23 13.69 1.84 4.60
CA TRP A 23 15.04 1.63 4.07
C TRP A 23 15.55 0.21 4.39
N THR A 24 14.77 -0.79 4.00
CA THR A 24 15.12 -2.19 4.07
C THR A 24 15.51 -2.67 2.68
N ARG A 25 16.55 -3.50 2.57
CA ARG A 25 16.86 -4.17 1.30
C ARG A 25 15.60 -4.89 0.80
N PRO A 26 15.30 -4.89 -0.51
CA PRO A 26 14.16 -5.64 -1.04
C PRO A 26 14.24 -7.07 -0.50
N CYS A 27 13.20 -7.56 0.17
CA CYS A 27 13.10 -8.81 0.93
C CYS A 27 13.51 -8.84 2.42
N HIS A 28 13.87 -7.72 3.05
CA HIS A 28 14.07 -7.65 4.50
C HIS A 28 12.88 -6.97 5.16
N ALA A 29 12.20 -7.66 6.09
CA ALA A 29 11.14 -7.05 6.86
C ALA A 29 11.69 -5.99 7.82
N SER A 30 11.01 -4.86 7.88
CA SER A 30 11.11 -4.00 9.06
C SER A 30 10.40 -4.70 10.23
N PRO A 31 10.93 -4.62 11.47
CA PRO A 31 10.20 -5.09 12.63
C PRO A 31 8.84 -4.41 12.70
N ALA A 32 7.75 -5.19 12.81
CA ALA A 32 6.39 -4.66 12.79
C ALA A 32 6.18 -3.53 13.83
N GLU A 33 6.82 -3.65 15.00
CA GLU A 33 6.82 -2.64 16.06
C GLU A 33 7.34 -1.27 15.57
N GLN A 34 8.42 -1.24 14.79
CA GLN A 34 8.97 0.03 14.29
C GLN A 34 8.03 0.70 13.29
N VAL A 35 7.37 -0.09 12.43
CA VAL A 35 6.37 0.42 11.49
C VAL A 35 5.15 0.94 12.25
N LEU A 36 4.67 0.20 13.27
CA LEU A 36 3.57 0.63 14.13
C LEU A 36 3.90 1.91 14.89
N ASP A 37 5.11 2.03 15.46
CA ASP A 37 5.57 3.23 16.17
C ASP A 37 5.64 4.45 15.24
N ALA A 38 6.10 4.26 14.00
CA ALA A 38 6.12 5.30 12.99
C ALA A 38 4.70 5.76 12.62
N LEU A 39 3.77 4.82 12.39
CA LEU A 39 2.36 5.13 12.12
C LEU A 39 1.69 5.82 13.32
N ALA A 40 1.98 5.39 14.54
CA ALA A 40 1.42 5.97 15.75
C ALA A 40 1.92 7.40 15.99
N SER A 41 3.16 7.69 15.62
CA SER A 41 3.81 9.00 15.76
C SER A 41 3.44 9.98 14.66
N ALA A 42 2.97 9.48 13.51
CA ALA A 42 2.51 10.29 12.39
C ALA A 42 1.19 11.00 12.74
N LYS A 43 1.21 12.32 12.85
CA LYS A 43 0.04 13.16 13.14
C LYS A 43 -0.19 14.20 12.04
N GLY A 44 -1.44 14.58 11.84
CA GLY A 44 -1.83 15.63 10.91
C GLY A 44 -1.96 15.19 9.45
N TYR A 45 -1.98 13.88 9.19
CA TYR A 45 -2.26 13.30 7.88
C TYR A 45 -3.71 12.82 7.80
N ASP A 46 -4.34 13.05 6.65
CA ASP A 46 -5.67 12.51 6.34
C ASP A 46 -5.56 11.02 5.93
N LEU A 47 -4.44 10.67 5.29
CA LEU A 47 -4.13 9.34 4.79
C LEU A 47 -2.67 8.97 5.08
N LEU A 48 -2.45 7.76 5.58
CA LEU A 48 -1.12 7.15 5.72
C LEU A 48 -1.07 5.82 4.97
N VAL A 49 -0.09 5.66 4.09
CA VAL A 49 0.08 4.47 3.25
C VAL A 49 1.43 3.83 3.53
N THR A 50 1.45 2.51 3.74
CA THR A 50 2.69 1.73 3.84
C THR A 50 3.07 1.16 2.48
N PRO A 51 4.35 0.88 2.22
CA PRO A 51 4.75 0.21 0.99
C PRO A 51 4.31 -1.25 1.01
N GLU A 52 4.44 -1.91 -0.14
CA GLU A 52 4.29 -3.36 -0.21
C GLU A 52 5.28 -4.05 0.73
N TYR A 53 4.85 -5.13 1.39
CA TYR A 53 5.65 -5.92 2.35
C TYR A 53 6.04 -5.19 3.64
N ALA A 54 5.42 -4.06 3.95
CA ALA A 54 5.67 -3.34 5.19
C ALA A 54 5.56 -4.23 6.43
N PHE A 55 4.60 -5.15 6.42
CA PHE A 55 4.39 -6.15 7.47
C PHE A 55 4.61 -7.57 6.92
N THR A 56 5.86 -8.03 6.97
CA THR A 56 6.24 -9.38 6.48
C THR A 56 6.87 -10.26 7.56
N GLY A 57 7.48 -9.68 8.60
CA GLY A 57 8.19 -10.44 9.63
C GLY A 57 9.31 -11.31 9.05
N THR A 58 9.46 -12.54 9.54
CA THR A 58 10.42 -13.50 8.94
C THR A 58 9.84 -14.15 7.69
N LEU A 59 10.66 -14.29 6.65
CA LEU A 59 10.25 -15.01 5.44
C LEU A 59 9.79 -16.44 5.77
N PRO A 60 8.73 -16.95 5.12
CA PRO A 60 8.09 -16.37 3.92
C PRO A 60 7.00 -15.31 4.20
N GLY A 61 6.67 -15.01 5.45
CA GLY A 61 5.63 -14.07 5.86
C GLY A 61 5.18 -14.28 7.30
N LEU A 62 4.39 -13.37 7.84
CA LEU A 62 3.82 -13.44 9.20
C LEU A 62 2.93 -14.68 9.37
N ALA A 63 2.78 -15.15 10.61
CA ALA A 63 1.68 -16.07 10.93
C ALA A 63 0.33 -15.32 10.89
N VAL A 64 -0.76 -16.00 10.53
CA VAL A 64 -2.09 -15.37 10.41
C VAL A 64 -2.54 -14.66 11.69
N ASP A 65 -2.26 -15.22 12.87
CA ASP A 65 -2.67 -14.59 14.14
C ASP A 65 -1.82 -13.34 14.46
N GLU A 66 -0.54 -13.35 14.08
CA GLU A 66 0.32 -12.17 14.18
C GLU A 66 -0.16 -11.07 13.23
N CYS A 67 -0.49 -11.43 11.99
CA CYS A 67 -1.09 -10.52 11.01
C CYS A 67 -2.38 -9.89 11.56
N ARG A 68 -3.31 -10.69 12.08
CA ARG A 68 -4.57 -10.20 12.67
C ARG A 68 -4.36 -9.25 13.84
N ASN A 69 -3.38 -9.52 14.71
CA ASN A 69 -3.05 -8.64 15.82
C ASN A 69 -2.56 -7.28 15.32
N ILE A 70 -1.67 -7.26 14.33
CA ILE A 70 -1.16 -6.01 13.73
C ILE A 70 -2.30 -5.25 13.02
N GLN A 71 -3.16 -5.95 12.27
CA GLN A 71 -4.33 -5.35 11.62
C GLN A 71 -5.28 -4.70 12.64
N ALA A 72 -5.52 -5.35 13.78
CA ALA A 72 -6.33 -4.80 14.86
C ALA A 72 -5.71 -3.54 15.47
N GLU A 73 -4.40 -3.50 15.65
CA GLU A 73 -3.69 -2.30 16.12
C GLU A 73 -3.77 -1.15 15.11
N ILE A 74 -3.59 -1.42 13.81
CA ILE A 74 -3.74 -0.41 12.75
C ILE A 74 -5.18 0.13 12.72
N ALA A 75 -6.17 -0.75 12.80
CA ALA A 75 -7.57 -0.36 12.87
C ALA A 75 -7.82 0.55 14.09
N ARG A 76 -7.32 0.19 15.27
CA ARG A 76 -7.42 1.01 16.49
C ARG A 76 -6.77 2.39 16.34
N MET A 77 -5.62 2.48 15.67
CA MET A 77 -4.92 3.75 15.43
C MET A 77 -5.63 4.66 14.42
N SER A 78 -6.49 4.12 13.55
CA SER A 78 -7.17 4.83 12.44
C SER A 78 -8.23 5.88 12.82
N ARG A 79 -8.29 6.28 14.09
CA ARG A 79 -9.24 7.31 14.55
C ARG A 79 -8.82 8.70 14.08
N GLY A 80 -9.33 9.10 12.91
CA GLY A 80 -9.08 10.41 12.30
C GLY A 80 -8.11 10.39 11.10
N THR A 81 -7.61 9.21 10.72
CA THR A 81 -6.72 9.02 9.57
C THR A 81 -7.09 7.73 8.87
N LEU A 82 -7.13 7.74 7.53
CA LEU A 82 -7.21 6.51 6.74
C LEU A 82 -5.82 5.86 6.72
N PHE A 83 -5.71 4.64 7.25
CA PHE A 83 -4.51 3.83 7.08
C PHE A 83 -4.69 2.85 5.94
N VAL A 84 -3.70 2.76 5.06
CA VAL A 84 -3.61 1.73 4.03
C VAL A 84 -2.31 0.96 4.25
N ALA A 85 -2.44 -0.28 4.72
CA ALA A 85 -1.32 -1.08 5.18
C ALA A 85 -1.25 -2.41 4.45
N ASN A 86 -0.07 -2.79 3.98
CA ASN A 86 0.17 -4.02 3.22
C ASN A 86 0.94 -5.08 4.02
N PHE A 87 0.53 -6.33 3.87
CA PHE A 87 0.95 -7.49 4.64
C PHE A 87 1.33 -8.65 3.73
N LEU A 88 2.38 -9.39 4.10
CA LEU A 88 2.68 -10.71 3.58
C LEU A 88 2.58 -11.73 4.71
N TYR A 89 1.63 -12.65 4.62
CA TYR A 89 1.37 -13.60 5.69
C TYR A 89 0.94 -14.98 5.19
N GLN A 90 1.02 -15.95 6.09
CA GLN A 90 0.73 -17.34 5.85
C GLN A 90 -0.58 -17.74 6.54
N ASP A 91 -1.44 -18.43 5.81
CA ASP A 91 -2.70 -18.95 6.33
C ASP A 91 -3.02 -20.30 5.69
N ASN A 92 -3.13 -21.36 6.49
CA ASN A 92 -3.52 -22.70 6.05
C ASN A 92 -2.74 -23.24 4.83
N GLY A 93 -1.41 -23.08 4.82
CA GLY A 93 -0.55 -23.53 3.71
C GLY A 93 -0.54 -22.59 2.50
N MET A 94 -1.19 -21.44 2.60
CA MET A 94 -1.22 -20.39 1.58
C MET A 94 -0.34 -19.22 1.98
N LEU A 95 0.29 -18.59 1.01
CA LEU A 95 0.94 -17.28 1.15
C LEU A 95 0.02 -16.21 0.52
N ARG A 96 -0.25 -15.15 1.27
CA ARG A 96 -1.16 -14.05 0.88
C ARG A 96 -0.43 -12.71 0.98
N ASN A 97 -0.59 -11.87 -0.05
CA ASN A 97 -0.18 -10.48 -0.06
C ASN A 97 -1.45 -9.63 -0.09
N GLU A 98 -1.76 -8.96 1.02
CA GLU A 98 -3.02 -8.27 1.24
C GLU A 98 -2.81 -6.87 1.80
N THR A 99 -3.61 -5.94 1.32
CA THR A 99 -3.68 -4.56 1.80
C THR A 99 -5.01 -4.34 2.49
N ILE A 100 -5.00 -3.76 3.69
CA ILE A 100 -6.22 -3.31 4.37
C ILE A 100 -6.31 -1.78 4.28
N ALA A 101 -7.54 -1.28 4.25
CA ALA A 101 -7.85 0.13 4.46
C ALA A 101 -8.66 0.27 5.76
N CYS A 102 -8.17 1.07 6.71
CA CYS A 102 -8.80 1.27 8.01
C CYS A 102 -9.10 2.74 8.27
N ALA A 103 -10.30 3.05 8.76
CA ALA A 103 -10.63 4.38 9.25
C ALA A 103 -11.66 4.29 10.39
N GLY A 104 -11.56 5.20 11.37
CA GLY A 104 -12.54 5.32 12.45
C GLY A 104 -12.50 4.20 13.49
N GLY A 105 -11.50 3.31 13.45
CA GLY A 105 -11.45 2.12 14.30
C GLY A 105 -11.71 0.81 13.57
N ASP A 106 -12.18 0.87 12.31
CA ASP A 106 -12.70 -0.28 11.58
C ASP A 106 -11.90 -0.55 10.29
N VAL A 107 -11.93 -1.81 9.83
CA VAL A 107 -11.47 -2.19 8.48
C VAL A 107 -12.58 -1.85 7.50
N LEU A 108 -12.35 -0.86 6.63
CA LEU A 108 -13.28 -0.47 5.58
C LEU A 108 -13.19 -1.38 4.36
N HIS A 109 -11.98 -1.83 4.03
CA HIS A 109 -11.71 -2.59 2.82
C HIS A 109 -10.50 -3.51 2.99
N THR A 110 -10.50 -4.61 2.24
CA THR A 110 -9.37 -5.54 2.13
C THR A 110 -9.20 -5.91 0.66
N TYR A 111 -7.99 -5.70 0.16
CA TYR A 111 -7.58 -6.01 -1.19
C TYR A 111 -6.46 -7.03 -1.17
N GLY A 112 -6.68 -8.20 -1.76
CA GLY A 112 -5.63 -9.18 -2.02
C GLY A 112 -4.98 -8.91 -3.36
N LYS A 113 -3.64 -8.90 -3.40
CA LYS A 113 -2.89 -8.77 -4.65
C LYS A 113 -3.26 -9.89 -5.61
N LYS A 114 -3.43 -9.56 -6.89
CA LYS A 114 -3.99 -10.48 -7.90
C LYS A 114 -2.92 -11.12 -8.75
N MET A 115 -1.89 -10.35 -9.10
CA MET A 115 -0.76 -10.83 -9.87
C MET A 115 0.43 -11.15 -8.95
N THR A 116 1.04 -12.32 -9.18
CA THR A 116 2.26 -12.71 -8.46
C THR A 116 3.48 -12.09 -9.13
N ALA A 117 4.39 -11.57 -8.32
CA ALA A 117 5.77 -11.33 -8.70
C ALA A 117 6.64 -12.36 -7.97
N ASP A 118 7.31 -11.95 -6.90
CA ASP A 118 8.21 -12.79 -6.11
C ASP A 118 7.47 -13.75 -5.14
N GLU A 119 6.20 -13.51 -4.85
CA GLU A 119 5.39 -14.29 -3.90
C GLU A 119 5.28 -15.75 -4.32
N GLY A 120 5.04 -16.04 -5.60
CA GLY A 120 4.98 -17.42 -6.10
C GLY A 120 6.30 -18.17 -5.91
N ARG A 121 7.44 -17.48 -6.04
CA ARG A 121 8.76 -18.04 -5.77
C ARG A 121 9.00 -18.26 -4.27
N LEU A 122 8.60 -17.31 -3.43
CA LEU A 122 8.69 -17.42 -1.97
C LEU A 122 7.81 -18.56 -1.43
N ALA A 123 6.55 -18.64 -1.89
CA ALA A 123 5.60 -19.69 -1.53
C ALA A 123 6.16 -21.07 -1.88
N LYS A 124 6.65 -21.26 -3.11
CA LYS A 124 7.24 -22.53 -3.56
C LYS A 124 8.43 -22.95 -2.69
N LYS A 125 9.32 -22.02 -2.33
CA LYS A 125 10.48 -22.32 -1.47
C LYS A 125 10.09 -22.74 -0.06
N ALA A 126 8.97 -22.23 0.45
CA ALA A 126 8.45 -22.54 1.77
C ALA A 126 7.47 -23.73 1.80
N GLY A 127 7.21 -24.38 0.65
CA GLY A 127 6.20 -25.44 0.57
C GLY A 127 4.76 -24.94 0.71
N LEU A 128 4.51 -23.67 0.39
CA LEU A 128 3.21 -23.01 0.39
C LEU A 128 2.69 -22.85 -1.03
N SER A 129 1.40 -22.53 -1.16
CA SER A 129 0.80 -22.07 -2.42
C SER A 129 0.52 -20.56 -2.38
N TRP A 130 0.81 -19.85 -3.47
CA TRP A 130 0.38 -18.46 -3.62
C TRP A 130 -1.14 -18.42 -3.83
N LEU A 131 -1.83 -17.54 -3.09
CA LEU A 131 -3.27 -17.33 -3.24
C LEU A 131 -3.56 -15.90 -3.70
N PRO A 132 -3.99 -15.69 -4.96
CA PRO A 132 -4.36 -14.36 -5.44
C PRO A 132 -5.66 -13.87 -4.78
N GLY A 133 -5.77 -12.56 -4.60
CA GLY A 133 -7.02 -11.92 -4.21
C GLY A 133 -8.08 -11.99 -5.30
N ASN A 134 -9.34 -11.78 -4.92
CA ASN A 134 -10.48 -11.81 -5.84
C ASN A 134 -11.45 -10.62 -5.67
N ALA A 135 -11.36 -9.87 -4.58
CA ALA A 135 -12.17 -8.69 -4.35
C ALA A 135 -11.73 -7.55 -5.30
N SER A 136 -12.68 -6.72 -5.75
CA SER A 136 -12.33 -5.45 -6.40
C SER A 136 -11.59 -4.56 -5.40
N GLY A 137 -10.58 -3.83 -5.85
CA GLY A 137 -9.82 -2.89 -5.00
C GLY A 137 -10.47 -1.51 -4.83
N ALA A 138 -11.67 -1.30 -5.38
CA ALA A 138 -12.39 -0.02 -5.28
C ALA A 138 -13.32 0.02 -4.06
N PHE A 139 -13.27 1.11 -3.30
CA PHE A 139 -14.11 1.37 -2.14
C PHE A 139 -14.41 2.87 -1.98
N ALA A 140 -15.29 3.22 -1.03
CA ALA A 140 -15.65 4.61 -0.76
C ALA A 140 -15.08 5.07 0.59
N TRP A 141 -14.54 6.28 0.64
CA TRP A 141 -14.07 6.92 1.88
C TRP A 141 -14.27 8.44 1.81
N ASN A 142 -14.96 9.03 2.80
CA ASN A 142 -15.23 10.47 2.86
C ASN A 142 -15.80 11.08 1.56
N GLY A 143 -16.67 10.33 0.88
CA GLY A 143 -17.29 10.77 -0.40
C GLY A 143 -16.38 10.60 -1.63
N LEU A 144 -15.16 10.09 -1.47
CA LEU A 144 -14.22 9.78 -2.54
C LEU A 144 -14.33 8.31 -2.95
N LYS A 145 -14.18 8.03 -4.24
CA LYS A 145 -13.94 6.68 -4.76
C LYS A 145 -12.45 6.39 -4.75
N VAL A 146 -12.03 5.49 -3.85
CA VAL A 146 -10.63 5.11 -3.65
C VAL A 146 -10.37 3.75 -4.28
N GLY A 147 -9.29 3.62 -5.05
CA GLY A 147 -8.79 2.36 -5.57
C GLY A 147 -7.51 1.91 -4.86
N ILE A 148 -7.31 0.60 -4.72
CA ILE A 148 -6.05 -0.02 -4.31
C ILE A 148 -5.60 -1.00 -5.39
N GLU A 149 -4.35 -0.88 -5.82
CA GLU A 149 -3.62 -1.87 -6.61
C GLU A 149 -2.27 -2.10 -5.90
N VAL A 150 -1.73 -3.31 -5.91
CA VAL A 150 -0.44 -3.59 -5.26
C VAL A 150 0.61 -3.90 -6.31
N CYS A 151 1.59 -2.99 -6.44
CA CYS A 151 2.80 -3.18 -7.24
C CYS A 151 2.49 -3.55 -8.70
N ILE A 152 2.68 -4.82 -9.07
CA ILE A 152 2.45 -5.29 -10.44
C ILE A 152 0.97 -5.27 -10.85
N ASP A 153 0.02 -5.15 -9.90
CA ASP A 153 -1.42 -5.01 -10.17
C ASP A 153 -1.81 -3.69 -10.88
N ALA A 154 -0.84 -2.86 -11.28
CA ALA A 154 -1.07 -1.65 -12.06
C ALA A 154 -2.00 -1.90 -13.28
N GLY A 155 -3.18 -1.29 -13.26
CA GLY A 155 -4.19 -1.38 -14.33
C GLY A 155 -5.21 -2.51 -14.16
N VAL A 156 -5.14 -3.30 -13.09
CA VAL A 156 -6.14 -4.34 -12.79
C VAL A 156 -7.52 -3.73 -12.58
N LEU A 157 -7.66 -2.64 -11.82
CA LEU A 157 -8.93 -1.96 -11.61
C LEU A 157 -9.54 -1.47 -12.93
N ALA A 158 -8.72 -0.93 -13.83
CA ALA A 158 -9.17 -0.52 -15.16
C ALA A 158 -9.68 -1.71 -15.98
N SER A 159 -8.98 -2.86 -15.91
CA SER A 159 -9.41 -4.10 -16.56
C SER A 159 -10.70 -4.68 -15.97
N GLU A 160 -10.99 -4.35 -14.71
CA GLU A 160 -12.24 -4.67 -14.01
C GLU A 160 -13.37 -3.65 -14.24
N GLY A 161 -13.13 -2.65 -15.09
CA GLY A 161 -14.13 -1.65 -15.47
C GLY A 161 -14.25 -0.46 -14.52
N VAL A 162 -13.31 -0.30 -13.58
CA VAL A 162 -13.23 0.90 -12.72
C VAL A 162 -12.43 1.97 -13.46
N THR A 163 -13.05 3.10 -13.80
CA THR A 163 -12.44 4.15 -14.64
C THR A 163 -12.58 5.57 -14.07
N ASP A 164 -13.00 5.68 -12.81
CA ASP A 164 -13.51 6.92 -12.21
C ASP A 164 -13.05 7.12 -10.76
N CYS A 165 -11.93 6.52 -10.33
CA CYS A 165 -11.36 6.74 -9.00
C CYS A 165 -10.99 8.21 -8.81
N ASP A 166 -11.38 8.76 -7.65
CA ASP A 166 -10.88 10.04 -7.13
C ASP A 166 -9.41 9.92 -6.70
N LEU A 167 -9.06 8.77 -6.14
CA LEU A 167 -7.76 8.48 -5.56
C LEU A 167 -7.38 7.02 -5.83
N LEU A 168 -6.22 6.77 -6.45
CA LEU A 168 -5.67 5.42 -6.59
C LEU A 168 -4.41 5.31 -5.72
N LEU A 169 -4.38 4.31 -4.84
CA LEU A 169 -3.28 4.04 -3.92
C LEU A 169 -2.54 2.77 -4.36
N SER A 170 -1.22 2.87 -4.47
CA SER A 170 -0.37 1.77 -4.93
C SER A 170 0.80 1.51 -3.98
N PRO A 171 0.63 0.58 -3.00
CA PRO A 171 1.74 0.03 -2.24
C PRO A 171 2.68 -0.76 -3.17
N CYS A 172 3.97 -0.41 -3.18
CA CYS A 172 4.97 -0.99 -4.08
C CYS A 172 6.25 -1.42 -3.34
N CYS A 173 6.95 -2.38 -3.94
CA CYS A 173 8.32 -2.75 -3.56
C CYS A 173 9.18 -2.89 -4.84
N GLY A 174 9.82 -1.80 -5.25
CA GLY A 174 10.85 -1.78 -6.28
C GLY A 174 10.36 -1.89 -7.73
N SER A 175 9.12 -1.47 -8.01
CA SER A 175 8.56 -1.46 -9.36
C SER A 175 8.00 -0.09 -9.74
N TRP A 176 8.43 0.44 -10.89
CA TRP A 176 7.95 1.69 -11.49
C TRP A 176 6.82 1.42 -12.49
N LEU A 177 5.76 0.77 -12.02
CA LEU A 177 4.60 0.48 -12.85
C LEU A 177 3.55 1.56 -12.62
N PHE A 178 3.24 2.30 -13.68
CA PHE A 178 2.23 3.35 -13.68
C PHE A 178 1.14 2.97 -14.68
N ASN A 179 -0.05 2.69 -14.17
CA ASN A 179 -1.27 2.74 -14.95
C ASN A 179 -2.28 3.56 -14.14
N THR A 180 -2.72 4.67 -14.69
CA THR A 180 -3.71 5.56 -14.05
C THR A 180 -5.02 5.60 -14.84
N ASP A 181 -5.28 4.60 -15.68
CA ASP A 181 -6.48 4.53 -16.51
C ASP A 181 -7.76 4.41 -15.65
N CYS A 182 -7.62 3.94 -14.40
CA CYS A 182 -8.72 3.92 -13.46
C CYS A 182 -8.97 5.24 -12.71
N VAL A 183 -8.10 6.26 -12.88
CA VAL A 183 -8.19 7.56 -12.20
C VAL A 183 -8.91 8.57 -13.08
N LYS A 184 -9.98 9.19 -12.54
CA LYS A 184 -10.76 10.19 -13.29
C LYS A 184 -9.96 11.48 -13.55
N PRO A 185 -10.36 12.31 -14.52
CA PRO A 185 -9.79 13.65 -14.68
C PRO A 185 -9.83 14.46 -13.38
N GLY A 186 -8.67 14.97 -12.96
CA GLY A 186 -8.51 15.69 -11.68
C GLY A 186 -8.39 14.81 -10.43
N GLY A 187 -8.60 13.48 -10.55
CA GLY A 187 -8.27 12.52 -9.50
C GLY A 187 -6.76 12.37 -9.32
N SER A 188 -6.34 11.73 -8.24
CA SER A 188 -4.93 11.58 -7.87
C SER A 188 -4.49 10.11 -7.86
N TYR A 189 -3.27 9.84 -8.32
CA TYR A 189 -2.55 8.60 -8.01
C TYR A 189 -1.62 8.81 -6.81
N VAL A 190 -1.35 7.80 -6.00
CA VAL A 190 -0.35 7.81 -4.93
C VAL A 190 0.34 6.46 -4.93
N MET A 191 1.59 6.44 -5.36
CA MET A 191 2.45 5.28 -5.19
C MET A 191 3.30 5.43 -3.93
N VAL A 192 3.45 4.36 -3.14
CA VAL A 192 4.39 4.33 -2.00
C VAL A 192 5.33 3.15 -2.18
N ASP A 193 6.58 3.45 -2.55
CA ASP A 193 7.62 2.45 -2.79
C ASP A 193 8.55 2.31 -1.57
N GLY A 194 8.68 1.07 -1.08
CA GLY A 194 9.59 0.69 0.01
C GLY A 194 10.99 0.27 -0.44
N SER A 195 11.34 0.39 -1.73
CA SER A 195 12.67 0.04 -2.23
C SER A 195 13.66 1.20 -2.12
N PRO A 196 14.82 1.01 -1.46
CA PRO A 196 15.90 2.00 -1.43
C PRO A 196 16.68 2.06 -2.76
N ALA A 197 16.46 1.11 -3.68
CA ALA A 197 17.23 0.96 -4.91
C ALA A 197 16.98 2.06 -5.95
N TYR A 198 15.91 2.83 -5.76
CA TYR A 198 15.55 3.93 -6.62
C TYR A 198 15.47 5.16 -5.73
N MET A 199 16.26 6.20 -6.03
CA MET A 199 16.34 7.48 -5.30
C MET A 199 15.05 8.32 -5.36
N LEU A 200 13.91 7.65 -5.51
CA LEU A 200 12.55 8.15 -5.53
C LEU A 200 11.69 7.28 -4.58
N SER A 201 12.23 6.87 -3.43
CA SER A 201 11.38 6.45 -2.31
C SER A 201 10.43 7.63 -2.03
N GLY A 202 9.14 7.53 -2.28
CA GLY A 202 8.30 8.73 -2.23
C GLY A 202 6.90 8.54 -2.79
N ILE A 203 6.08 9.56 -2.55
CA ILE A 203 4.74 9.66 -3.11
C ILE A 203 4.85 10.23 -4.52
N VAL A 204 4.46 9.47 -5.53
CA VAL A 204 4.20 10.01 -6.87
C VAL A 204 2.71 10.33 -6.98
N ALA A 205 2.39 11.62 -7.07
CA ALA A 205 1.05 12.09 -7.36
C ALA A 205 0.92 12.54 -8.82
N SER A 206 -0.09 12.04 -9.53
CA SER A 206 -0.43 12.49 -10.89
C SER A 206 -1.92 12.80 -10.98
N ARG A 207 -2.28 13.80 -11.81
CA ARG A 207 -3.68 14.12 -12.11
C ARG A 207 -4.16 13.32 -13.32
N GLY A 208 -5.31 12.67 -13.20
CA GLY A 208 -5.90 11.91 -14.32
C GLY A 208 -6.03 12.78 -15.58
N ALA A 209 -5.59 12.24 -16.73
CA ALA A 209 -5.58 12.82 -18.06
C ALA A 209 -4.80 14.15 -18.27
N GLY A 210 -3.81 14.48 -17.42
CA GLY A 210 -3.08 15.76 -17.49
C GLY A 210 -1.57 15.67 -17.30
N GLY A 211 -0.90 14.68 -17.92
CA GLY A 211 0.56 14.55 -17.86
C GLY A 211 1.11 14.29 -16.45
N PRO A 212 2.44 14.03 -16.32
CA PRO A 212 3.07 13.97 -15.01
C PRO A 212 2.87 15.32 -14.30
N VAL A 213 2.47 15.30 -13.02
CA VAL A 213 2.53 16.50 -12.18
C VAL A 213 4.03 16.78 -11.99
N SER A 214 4.52 17.77 -12.73
CA SER A 214 5.85 18.32 -12.60
C SER A 214 5.95 19.08 -11.28
N ASP A 215 6.05 18.34 -10.18
CA ASP A 215 6.62 18.81 -8.92
C ASP A 215 7.19 17.63 -8.13
N MET A 216 7.92 16.76 -8.84
CA MET A 216 8.94 15.94 -8.19
C MET A 216 10.15 16.84 -8.03
N GLY A 217 10.27 17.47 -6.85
CA GLY A 217 11.50 18.15 -6.46
C GLY A 217 12.66 17.18 -6.63
N ALA A 218 13.48 17.42 -7.65
CA ALA A 218 14.73 16.72 -7.82
C ALA A 218 15.61 17.03 -6.60
N PHE A 219 15.90 16.01 -5.80
CA PHE A 219 17.02 16.01 -4.87
C PHE A 219 17.84 14.74 -5.12
#